data_AF-F3FZ24-F1
#
_entry.id   AF-F3FZ24-F1
#
_cell.length_a   1.000
_cell.length_b   1.000
_cell.length_c   1.000
_cell.angle_alpha   90.00
_cell.angle_beta   90.00
_cell.angle_gamma   90.00
#
_symmetry.space_group_name_H-M   'P 1'
#
loop_
_entity.id
_entity.type
_entity.pdbx_description
1 polymer ?
#
loop_
_entity_poly.entity_id
_entity_poly.type
_entity_poly.pdbx_seq_one_letter_code
_entity_poly.pdbx_strand_id
1 'polypeptide(L)' 'GTLFLDEITSLSLAGQSKLLRALQEREIERVGGVHGIKVNVRVVAA' A
#
# COMPACT_ATOMS: atom_id res chain seq x y z
N GLY A 1 -0.32 6.92 -10.92
CA GLY A 1 0.46 7.98 -10.24
C GLY A 1 1.69 7.40 -9.58
N THR A 2 2.49 8.20 -8.88
CA THR A 2 3.65 7.72 -8.10
C THR A 2 3.44 8.02 -6.62
N LEU A 3 3.69 7.04 -5.76
CA LEU A 3 3.69 7.17 -4.31
C LEU A 3 5.14 7.05 -3.81
N PHE A 4 5.62 8.10 -3.15
CA PHE A 4 6.91 8.06 -2.46
C PHE A 4 6.67 7.73 -0.98
N LEU A 5 7.38 6.74 -0.46
CA LEU A 5 7.34 6.34 0.93
C LEU A 5 8.70 6.62 1.56
N ASP A 6 8.76 7.62 2.42
CA ASP A 6 9.93 7.87 3.26
C ASP A 6 9.81 7.06 4.55
N GLU A 7 10.94 6.61 5.10
CA GLU A 7 11.00 5.80 6.31
C GLU A 7 10.08 4.56 6.30
N ILE A 8 10.11 3.76 5.22
CA ILE A 8 9.22 2.58 5.10
C ILE A 8 9.33 1.59 6.28
N THR A 9 10.48 1.56 6.95
CA THR A 9 10.76 0.75 8.14
C THR A 9 10.02 1.23 9.40
N SER A 10 9.50 2.46 9.41
CA SER A 10 8.68 3.00 10.50
C SER A 10 7.25 2.45 10.52
N LEU A 11 6.80 1.85 9.42
CA LEU A 11 5.47 1.24 9.34
C LEU A 11 5.36 0.07 10.32
N SER A 12 4.22 -0.01 11.00
CA SER A 12 3.89 -1.19 11.82
C SER A 12 3.89 -2.46 10.95
N LEU A 13 4.13 -3.63 11.55
CA LEU A 13 4.11 -4.91 10.83
C LEU A 13 2.79 -5.13 10.07
N ALA A 14 1.67 -4.69 10.65
CA ALA A 14 0.37 -4.72 10.00
C ALA A 14 0.26 -3.74 8.80
N GLY A 15 0.91 -2.58 8.88
CA GLY A 15 1.02 -1.65 7.75
C GLY A 15 1.89 -2.21 6.62
N GLN A 16 3.01 -2.82 6.97
CA GLN A 16 3.91 -3.46 6.00
C GLN A 16 3.24 -4.62 5.26
N SER A 17 2.51 -5.49 5.96
CA SER A 17 1.77 -6.60 5.32
C SER A 17 0.67 -6.10 4.38
N LYS A 18 -0.04 -5.03 4.74
CA LYS A 18 -1.03 -4.38 3.87
C LYS A 18 -0.38 -3.76 2.63
N LEU A 19 0.77 -3.11 2.78
CA LEU A 19 1.52 -2.57 1.66
C LEU A 19 1.97 -3.68 0.69
N LEU A 20 2.48 -4.80 1.20
CA LEU A 20 2.84 -5.96 0.38
C LEU A 20 1.65 -6.49 -0.40
N ARG A 21 0.49 -6.63 0.25
CA ARG A 21 -0.75 -7.05 -0.41
C ARG A 21 -1.17 -6.09 -1.51
N ALA A 22 -1.11 -4.78 -1.24
CA ALA A 22 -1.44 -3.76 -2.23
C ALA A 22 -0.51 -3.79 -3.45
N LEU A 23 0.78 -4.06 -3.27
CA LEU A 23 1.74 -4.20 -4.37
C LEU A 23 1.50 -5.46 -5.20
N GLN A 24 1.18 -6.58 -4.54
CA GLN A 24 0.93 -7.87 -5.19
C GLN A 24 -0.40 -7.88 -5.96
N GLU A 25 -1.49 -7.45 -5.33
CA GLU A 25 -2.84 -7.50 -5.89
C GLU A 25 -3.18 -6.29 -6.78
N ARG A 26 -2.35 -5.23 -6.71
CA ARG A 26 -2.60 -3.92 -7.31
C ARG A 26 -3.96 -3.35 -6.90
N GLU A 27 -4.30 -3.51 -5.63
CA GLU A 27 -5.61 -3.23 -5.06
C GLU A 27 -5.48 -2.66 -3.65
N ILE A 28 -6.33 -1.71 -3.29
CA ILE A 28 -6.39 -1.15 -1.93
C ILE A 28 -7.81 -1.16 -1.39
N GLU A 29 -7.95 -1.32 -0.08
CA GLU A 29 -9.22 -1.11 0.63
C GLU A 29 -9.18 0.23 1.36
N ARG A 30 -10.28 0.99 1.31
CA ARG A 30 -10.42 2.18 2.18
C ARG A 30 -10.50 1.74 3.63
N VAL A 31 -10.08 2.60 4.56
CA VAL A 31 -10.24 2.34 5.99
C VAL A 31 -11.73 2.14 6.30
N GLY A 32 -12.09 0.99 6.87
CA GLY A 32 -13.48 0.59 7.14
C GLY A 32 -14.27 0.11 5.92
N GLY A 33 -13.66 0.10 4.72
CA GLY A 33 -14.24 -0.50 3.54
C GLY A 33 -14.07 -2.02 3.53
N VAL A 34 -14.90 -2.70 2.74
CA VAL A 34 -14.88 -4.17 2.56
C VAL A 34 -14.69 -4.58 1.10
N HIS A 35 -14.51 -3.61 0.21
CA HIS A 35 -14.29 -3.84 -1.21
C HIS A 35 -12.96 -3.21 -1.61
N GLY A 36 -12.17 -3.97 -2.35
CA GLY A 36 -10.92 -3.47 -2.90
C GLY A 36 -11.15 -2.63 -4.16
N ILE A 37 -10.20 -1.73 -4.40
CA ILE A 37 -10.18 -0.77 -5.52
C ILE A 37 -8.88 -0.99 -6.27
N LYS A 38 -8.97 -1.38 -7.55
CA LYS A 38 -7.79 -1.52 -8.41
C LYS A 38 -7.09 -0.19 -8.60
N VAL A 39 -5.78 -0.19 -8.44
CA VAL A 39 -4.95 1.00 -8.57
C VAL A 39 -3.75 0.74 -9.47
N ASN A 40 -3.39 1.75 -10.27
CA ASN A 40 -2.16 1.75 -11.04
C ASN A 40 -1.21 2.82 -10.48
N VAL A 41 -0.40 2.40 -9.51
CA VAL A 41 0.53 3.28 -8.79
C VAL A 41 1.92 2.68 -8.81
N ARG A 42 2.91 3.50 -9.15
CA ARG A 42 4.33 3.19 -8.96
C ARG A 42 4.72 3.57 -7.54
N VAL A 43 5.33 2.65 -6.78
CA VAL A 43 5.83 2.94 -5.44
C VAL A 43 7.34 3.09 -5.50
N VAL A 44 7.87 4.12 -4.83
CA VAL A 44 9.29 4.37 -4.61
C VAL A 44 9.49 4.55 -3.11
N ALA A 45 10.38 3.78 -2.50
CA ALA A 45 10.66 3.86 -1.07
C ALA A 45 12.09 4.34 -0.82
N ALA A 46 12.30 5.08 0.26
CA ALA A 46 13.60 5.50 0.79
C ALA A 46 13.83 4.92 2.19
#